data_AF-A0A1W9HI60-F1
#
_entry.id   AF-A0A1W9HI60-F1
#
_cell.length_a   1.000
_cell.length_b   1.000
_cell.length_c   1.000
_cell.angle_alpha   90.00
_cell.angle_beta   90.00
_cell.angle_gamma   90.00
#
_symmetry.space_group_name_H-M   'P 1'
#
loop_
_entity.id
_entity.type
_entity.pdbx_description
1 polymer ?
#
loop_
_entity_poly.entity_id
_entity_poly.type
_entity_poly.pdbx_seq_one_letter_code
_entity_poly.pdbx_strand_id
1 'polypeptide(L)'
;MLILQMLLGFITSGARGRAGVWIGDGGDAALQRTARRHGNLAENAGLFLAGFTLLELSGRWPMLLLILCPTFVVLRLFHAVGLSRADTSNAARLIGGAGTYLAGLVLGGALVWIGVARATEIAGFAAARGALFG
;
A
#
# COMPACT_ATOMS: atom_id res chain seq x y z
N MET A 1 -2.38 -3.55 9.04
CA MET A 1 -2.92 -2.42 8.25
C MET A 1 -4.44 -2.30 8.33
N LEU A 2 -5.19 -3.39 8.23
CA LEU A 2 -6.65 -3.38 8.38
C LEU A 2 -7.15 -2.77 9.69
N ILE A 3 -6.52 -3.12 10.83
CA ILE A 3 -6.85 -2.52 12.13
C ILE A 3 -6.65 -1.00 12.10
N LEU A 4 -5.50 -0.54 11.60
CA LEU A 4 -5.20 0.89 11.49
C LEU A 4 -6.20 1.62 10.57
N GLN A 5 -6.61 0.98 9.46
CA GLN A 5 -7.63 1.48 8.55
C GLN A 5 -8.97 1.67 9.26
N MET A 6 -9.39 0.66 10.04
CA MET A 6 -10.63 0.70 10.79
C MET A 6 -10.61 1.79 11.88
N LEU A 7 -9.49 1.91 12.60
CA LEU A 7 -9.30 2.96 13.60
C LEU A 7 -9.41 4.37 12.99
N LEU A 8 -8.71 4.64 11.88
CA LEU A 8 -8.81 5.93 11.20
C LEU A 8 -10.22 6.17 10.63
N GLY A 9 -10.92 5.11 10.22
CA GLY A 9 -12.31 5.17 9.80
C GLY A 9 -13.22 5.62 10.94
N PHE A 10 -13.14 4.98 12.10
CA PHE A 10 -13.90 5.39 13.29
C PHE A 10 -13.59 6.83 13.73
N ILE A 11 -12.33 7.25 13.69
CA ILE A 11 -11.94 8.64 14.00
C ILE A 11 -12.60 9.62 13.03
N THR A 12 -12.60 9.30 11.72
CA THR A 12 -13.22 10.14 10.69
C THR A 12 -14.74 10.18 10.84
N SER A 13 -15.39 9.05 11.11
CA SER A 13 -16.84 8.98 11.36
C SER A 13 -17.25 9.76 12.62
N GLY A 14 -16.46 9.68 13.69
CA GLY A 14 -16.70 10.47 14.90
C GLY A 14 -16.51 11.98 14.66
N ALA A 15 -15.48 12.37 13.89
CA ALA A 15 -15.30 13.77 13.48
C ALA A 15 -16.47 14.27 12.64
N ARG A 16 -16.99 13.42 11.74
CA ARG A 16 -18.16 13.71 10.90
C ARG A 16 -19.42 13.96 11.74
N GLY A 17 -19.66 13.12 12.74
CA GLY A 17 -20.79 13.29 13.68
C GLY A 17 -20.69 14.59 14.47
N ARG A 18 -19.49 14.96 14.96
CA ARG A 18 -19.27 16.23 15.69
C ARG A 18 -19.46 17.47 14.82
N ALA A 19 -19.11 17.40 13.54
CA ALA A 19 -19.26 18.50 12.59
C ALA A 19 -20.69 18.62 12.00
N GLY A 20 -21.56 17.62 12.21
CA GLY A 20 -22.90 17.59 11.62
C GLY A 20 -22.91 17.46 10.09
N VAL A 21 -21.82 17.01 9.48
CA VAL A 21 -21.63 16.98 8.01
C VAL A 21 -21.91 15.59 7.46
N TRP A 22 -22.93 15.42 6.63
CA TRP A 22 -23.25 14.08 6.08
C TRP A 22 -22.44 13.71 4.82
N ILE A 23 -22.14 14.68 3.96
CA ILE A 23 -21.39 14.51 2.71
C ILE A 23 -20.31 15.59 2.61
N GLY A 24 -19.13 15.24 2.09
CA GLY A 24 -18.00 16.16 2.00
C GLY A 24 -17.34 16.44 3.36
N ASP A 25 -16.64 17.56 3.46
CA ASP A 25 -16.00 18.06 4.70
C ASP A 25 -16.75 19.23 5.35
N GLY A 26 -17.75 19.81 4.66
CA GLY A 26 -18.55 20.92 5.17
C GLY A 26 -17.76 22.17 5.52
N GLY A 27 -16.54 22.32 4.97
CA GLY A 27 -15.61 23.40 5.33
C GLY A 27 -14.86 23.18 6.65
N ASP A 28 -15.06 22.04 7.34
CA ASP A 28 -14.34 21.71 8.57
C ASP A 28 -12.93 21.18 8.23
N ALA A 29 -11.93 22.00 8.54
CA ALA A 29 -10.52 21.68 8.30
C ALA A 29 -10.03 20.44 9.09
N ALA A 30 -10.61 20.13 10.25
CA ALA A 30 -10.27 18.94 11.03
C ALA A 30 -10.88 17.67 10.43
N LEU A 31 -12.11 17.75 9.94
CA LEU A 31 -12.75 16.67 9.19
C LEU A 31 -12.00 16.40 7.88
N GLN A 32 -11.62 17.44 7.15
CA GLN A 32 -10.81 17.33 5.93
C GLN A 32 -9.48 16.61 6.21
N ARG A 33 -8.77 16.99 7.29
CA ARG A 33 -7.51 16.34 7.67
C ARG A 33 -7.71 14.87 8.01
N THR A 34 -8.69 14.52 8.83
CA THR A 34 -8.92 13.11 9.23
C THR A 34 -9.36 12.25 8.05
N ALA A 35 -10.25 12.76 7.19
CA ALA A 35 -10.67 12.10 5.95
C ALA A 35 -9.47 11.82 5.01
N ARG A 36 -8.56 12.79 4.82
CA ARG A 36 -7.36 12.59 4.00
C ARG A 36 -6.39 11.56 4.59
N ARG A 37 -6.27 11.48 5.92
CA ARG A 37 -5.47 10.45 6.59
C ARG A 37 -6.02 9.05 6.32
N HIS A 38 -7.34 8.90 6.48
CA HIS A 38 -8.02 7.64 6.23
C HIS A 38 -7.95 7.23 4.75
N GLY A 39 -8.19 8.16 3.83
CA GLY A 39 -8.09 7.91 2.39
C GLY A 39 -6.68 7.50 1.94
N ASN A 40 -5.64 8.22 2.39
CA ASN A 40 -4.26 7.86 2.06
C ASN A 40 -3.88 6.46 2.56
N LEU A 41 -4.36 6.07 3.74
CA LEU A 41 -4.15 4.71 4.24
C LEU A 41 -4.96 3.69 3.45
N ALA A 42 -6.19 3.99 3.05
CA ALA A 42 -7.02 3.09 2.24
C ALA A 42 -6.33 2.74 0.91
N GLU A 43 -5.88 3.76 0.18
CA GLU A 43 -5.24 3.65 -1.12
C GLU A 43 -3.95 2.83 -1.02
N ASN A 44 -3.05 3.21 -0.11
CA ASN A 44 -1.76 2.54 0.04
C ASN A 44 -1.92 1.14 0.64
N ALA A 45 -2.71 0.96 1.69
CA ALA A 45 -2.84 -0.36 2.31
C ALA A 45 -3.45 -1.38 1.33
N GLY A 46 -4.47 -0.99 0.56
CA GLY A 46 -5.11 -1.86 -0.42
C GLY A 46 -4.16 -2.28 -1.55
N LEU A 47 -3.46 -1.32 -2.15
CA LEU A 47 -2.50 -1.59 -3.23
C LEU A 47 -1.35 -2.50 -2.77
N PHE A 48 -0.79 -2.26 -1.59
CA PHE A 48 0.30 -3.08 -1.08
C PHE A 48 -0.16 -4.48 -0.69
N LEU A 49 -1.33 -4.63 -0.06
CA LEU A 49 -1.91 -5.95 0.23
C LEU A 49 -2.10 -6.76 -1.05
N ALA A 50 -2.69 -6.15 -2.09
CA ALA A 50 -2.84 -6.81 -3.39
C ALA A 50 -1.49 -7.21 -3.99
N GLY A 51 -0.50 -6.32 -3.97
CA GLY A 51 0.85 -6.60 -4.48
C GLY A 51 1.56 -7.73 -3.71
N PHE A 52 1.48 -7.75 -2.38
CA PHE A 52 2.06 -8.83 -1.57
C PHE A 52 1.35 -10.15 -1.83
N THR A 53 0.03 -10.17 -1.97
CA THR A 53 -0.72 -11.36 -2.35
C THR A 53 -0.28 -11.89 -3.72
N LEU A 54 -0.12 -11.01 -4.72
CA LEU A 54 0.38 -11.42 -6.04
C LEU A 54 1.80 -11.98 -5.98
N LEU A 55 2.68 -11.39 -5.16
CA LEU A 55 4.03 -11.87 -4.96
C LEU A 55 4.03 -13.27 -4.30
N GLU A 56 3.25 -13.48 -3.25
CA GLU A 56 3.09 -14.79 -2.59
C GLU A 56 2.57 -15.84 -3.57
N LEU A 57 1.49 -15.52 -4.30
CA LEU A 57 0.88 -16.43 -5.28
C LEU A 57 1.80 -16.76 -6.45
N SER A 58 2.78 -15.89 -6.76
CA SER A 58 3.78 -16.19 -7.78
C SER A 58 4.73 -17.32 -7.39
N GLY A 59 4.80 -17.66 -6.10
CA GLY A 59 5.73 -18.65 -5.53
C GLY A 59 7.20 -18.21 -5.62
N ARG A 60 7.49 -16.95 -5.98
CA ARG A 60 8.84 -16.43 -6.19
C ARG A 60 9.21 -15.48 -5.05
N TRP A 61 10.48 -15.56 -4.65
CA TRP A 61 11.11 -14.63 -3.68
C TRP A 61 10.43 -14.56 -2.30
N PRO A 62 10.27 -15.70 -1.59
CA PRO A 62 9.66 -15.72 -0.25
C PRO A 62 10.41 -14.84 0.75
N MET A 63 11.74 -14.73 0.63
CA MET A 63 12.55 -13.84 1.48
C MET A 63 12.21 -12.37 1.28
N LEU A 64 11.90 -11.95 0.05
CA LEU A 64 11.49 -10.57 -0.22
C LEU A 64 10.17 -10.27 0.49
N LEU A 65 9.22 -11.19 0.45
CA LEU A 65 7.94 -11.04 1.14
C LEU A 65 8.11 -11.02 2.67
N LEU A 66 8.96 -11.91 3.22
CA LEU A 66 9.25 -11.98 4.65
C LEU A 66 9.85 -10.70 5.20
N ILE A 67 10.68 -10.00 4.42
CA ILE A 67 11.30 -8.73 4.83
C ILE A 67 10.37 -7.55 4.54
N LEU A 68 9.82 -7.47 3.34
CA LEU A 68 9.12 -6.27 2.86
C LEU A 68 7.77 -6.07 3.56
N CYS A 69 7.05 -7.14 3.89
CA CYS A 69 5.79 -7.06 4.64
C CYS A 69 5.94 -6.40 6.02
N PRO A 70 6.80 -6.89 6.94
CA PRO A 70 6.95 -6.26 8.25
C PRO A 70 7.58 -4.87 8.14
N THR A 71 8.56 -4.65 7.24
CA THR A 71 9.14 -3.33 7.02
C THR A 71 8.07 -2.32 6.57
N PHE A 72 7.19 -2.69 5.64
CA PHE A 72 6.08 -1.85 5.22
C PHE A 72 5.14 -1.51 6.40
N VAL A 73 4.83 -2.48 7.25
CA VAL A 73 3.99 -2.24 8.43
C VAL A 73 4.63 -1.21 9.37
N VAL A 74 5.93 -1.37 9.66
CA VAL A 74 6.69 -0.45 10.52
C VAL A 74 6.75 0.96 9.92
N LEU A 75 7.03 1.09 8.62
CA LEU A 75 7.04 2.38 7.92
C LEU A 75 5.69 3.11 8.00
N ARG A 76 4.58 2.37 7.87
CA ARG A 76 3.23 2.94 8.01
C ARG A 76 2.92 3.37 9.45
N LEU A 77 3.40 2.63 10.45
CA LEU A 77 3.30 3.05 11.85
C LEU A 77 4.09 4.34 12.10
N PHE A 78 5.33 4.43 11.61
CA PHE A 78 6.12 5.66 11.71
C PHE A 78 5.46 6.86 11.01
N HIS A 79 4.90 6.64 9.81
CA HIS A 79 4.17 7.67 9.10
C HIS A 79 2.93 8.14 9.86
N ALA A 80 2.14 7.21 10.42
CA ALA A 80 0.95 7.51 11.21
C ALA A 80 1.32 8.28 12.50
N VAL A 81 2.37 7.86 13.21
CA VAL A 81 2.89 8.54 14.41
C VAL A 81 3.41 9.95 14.07
N GLY A 82 4.15 10.09 12.98
CA GLY A 82 4.67 11.38 12.51
C GLY A 82 3.56 12.39 12.20
N LEU A 83 2.38 11.90 11.83
CA LEU A 83 1.20 12.70 11.52
C LEU A 83 0.36 13.07 12.76
N SER A 84 0.56 12.37 13.87
CA SER A 84 -0.11 12.64 15.15
C SER A 84 0.63 13.66 16.02
N ARG A 85 1.83 14.10 15.62
CA ARG A 85 2.60 15.13 16.34
C ARG A 85 2.18 16.54 15.91
N ALA A 86 2.30 17.50 16.83
CA ALA A 86 1.91 18.91 16.63
C ALA A 86 2.77 19.60 15.56
N ASP A 87 4.06 19.27 15.52
CA ASP A 87 4.92 19.61 14.40
C ASP A 87 4.71 18.59 13.28
N THR A 88 4.30 19.04 12.10
CA THR A 88 4.03 18.15 10.95
C THR A 88 5.26 17.92 10.09
N SER A 89 6.37 18.61 10.38
CA SER A 89 7.66 18.56 9.68
C SER A 89 8.66 17.59 10.34
N ASN A 90 8.21 16.37 10.67
CA ASN A 90 9.04 15.45 11.45
C ASN A 90 9.73 14.39 10.59
N ALA A 91 10.97 14.05 10.95
CA ALA A 91 11.74 12.96 10.32
C ALA A 91 10.94 11.64 10.25
N ALA A 92 10.10 11.34 11.25
CA ALA A 92 9.23 10.16 11.25
C ALA A 92 8.21 10.15 10.08
N ARG A 93 7.66 11.32 9.71
CA ARG A 93 6.75 11.45 8.56
C ARG A 93 7.50 11.24 7.25
N LEU A 94 8.70 11.82 7.14
CA LEU A 94 9.55 11.70 5.96
C LEU A 94 10.03 10.26 5.75
N ILE A 95 10.59 9.63 6.79
CA ILE A 95 11.09 8.25 6.75
C ILE A 95 9.93 7.28 6.45
N GLY A 96 8.81 7.42 7.17
CA GLY A 96 7.65 6.57 6.95
C GLY A 96 7.04 6.73 5.55
N GLY A 97 6.93 7.97 5.07
CA GLY A 97 6.37 8.27 3.74
C GLY A 97 7.29 7.83 2.60
N ALA A 98 8.54 8.31 2.61
CA ALA A 98 9.53 7.97 1.58
C ALA A 98 9.84 6.47 1.57
N GLY A 99 10.00 5.85 2.75
CA GLY A 99 10.20 4.41 2.86
C GLY A 99 9.02 3.62 2.31
N THR A 100 7.77 4.10 2.50
CA THR A 100 6.59 3.46 1.89
C THR A 100 6.70 3.47 0.36
N TYR A 101 7.07 4.60 -0.25
CA TYR A 101 7.24 4.68 -1.70
C TYR A 101 8.37 3.79 -2.21
N LEU A 102 9.51 3.74 -1.51
CA LEU A 102 10.62 2.85 -1.86
C LEU A 102 10.20 1.37 -1.79
N ALA A 103 9.49 0.97 -0.73
CA ALA A 103 8.96 -0.38 -0.62
C ALA A 103 8.00 -0.71 -1.78
N GLY A 104 7.19 0.27 -2.20
CA GLY A 104 6.28 0.12 -3.35
C GLY A 104 7.01 -0.05 -4.67
N LEU A 105 8.09 0.70 -4.89
CA LEU A 105 8.93 0.55 -6.08
C LEU A 105 9.60 -0.83 -6.14
N VAL A 106 10.11 -1.32 -5.02
CA VAL A 106 10.70 -2.66 -4.93
C VAL A 106 9.65 -3.74 -5.24
N LEU A 107 8.47 -3.66 -4.61
CA LEU A 107 7.38 -4.61 -4.86
C LEU A 107 6.89 -4.55 -6.31
N GLY A 108 6.67 -3.35 -6.85
CA GLY A 108 6.24 -3.16 -8.23
C GLY A 108 7.26 -3.70 -9.24
N GLY A 109 8.54 -3.40 -9.04
CA GLY A 109 9.63 -3.92 -9.86
C GLY A 109 9.70 -5.45 -9.82
N ALA A 110 9.51 -6.05 -8.65
CA ALA A 110 9.43 -7.49 -8.50
C ALA A 110 8.28 -8.11 -9.31
N LEU A 111 7.08 -7.52 -9.23
CA LEU A 111 5.91 -8.01 -9.95
C LEU A 111 6.07 -7.85 -11.47
N VAL A 112 6.64 -6.75 -11.94
CA VAL A 112 6.95 -6.54 -13.37
C VAL A 112 7.93 -7.60 -13.87
N TRP A 113 9.02 -7.82 -13.13
CA TRP A 113 10.00 -8.85 -13.46
C TRP A 113 9.37 -10.24 -13.58
N ILE A 114 8.54 -10.60 -12.59
CA ILE A 114 7.81 -11.88 -12.59
C ILE A 114 6.89 -11.95 -13.82
N GLY A 115 6.14 -10.89 -14.13
CA GLY A 115 5.26 -10.85 -15.29
C GLY A 115 6.02 -11.07 -16.61
N VAL A 116 7.15 -10.38 -16.80
CA VAL A 116 8.00 -10.53 -17.99
C VAL A 116 8.56 -11.94 -18.11
N ALA A 117 9.09 -12.50 -17.01
CA ALA A 117 9.63 -13.86 -17.00
C ALA A 117 8.58 -14.90 -17.40
N ARG A 118 7.36 -14.79 -16.86
CA ARG A 118 6.24 -15.68 -17.21
C ARG A 118 5.82 -15.55 -18.68
N ALA A 119 5.80 -14.33 -19.22
CA ALA A 119 5.47 -14.12 -20.63
C ALA A 119 6.48 -14.79 -21.57
N THR A 120 7.78 -14.71 -21.23
CA THR A 120 8.84 -15.37 -22.02
C THR A 120 8.74 -16.90 -21.97
N GLU A 121 8.40 -17.47 -20.82
CA GLU A 121 8.19 -18.92 -20.68
C GLU A 121 7.03 -19.40 -21.57
N ILE A 122 5.89 -18.71 -21.53
CA ILE A 122 4.69 -19.05 -22.33
C ILE A 122 4.98 -18.97 -23.83
N ALA A 123 5.66 -17.92 -24.28
CA ALA A 123 6.05 -17.77 -25.68
C ALA A 123 6.98 -18.91 -26.15
N GLY A 124 7.93 -19.31 -25.31
CA GLY A 124 8.82 -20.44 -25.57
C GLY A 124 8.06 -21.76 -25.72
N PHE A 125 7.10 -22.04 -24.83
CA PHE A 125 6.25 -23.23 -24.94
C PHE A 125 5.38 -23.24 -26.21
N ALA A 126 4.82 -22.09 -26.59
CA ALA A 126 4.03 -21.97 -27.81
C ALA A 126 4.87 -22.25 -29.06
N ALA A 127 6.10 -21.71 -29.13
CA ALA A 127 7.03 -21.96 -30.23
C ALA A 127 7.44 -23.44 -30.31
N ALA A 128 7.79 -24.05 -29.17
CA ALA A 128 8.16 -25.48 -29.11
C ALA A 128 7.02 -26.40 -29.53
N ARG A 129 5.78 -26.08 -29.14
CA ARG A 129 4.59 -26.81 -29.56
C ARG A 129 4.35 -26.68 -31.07
N GLY A 130 4.53 -25.49 -31.65
CA GLY A 130 4.41 -25.29 -33.10
C GLY A 130 5.40 -26.12 -33.90
N ALA A 131 6.64 -26.25 -33.43
CA ALA A 131 7.68 -27.05 -34.09
C ALA A 131 7.47 -28.57 -33.99
N LEU A 132 6.70 -29.07 -33.01
CA LEU A 132 6.43 -30.49 -32.82
C LEU A 132 5.21 -31.00 -33.63
N PHE A 133 4.32 -30.10 -34.05
CA PHE A 133 3.05 -30.45 -34.70
C PHE A 133 2.86 -29.81 -36.09
N GLY A 134 3.89 -29.19 -36.66
CA GLY A 134 3.92 -28.63 -38.02
C GLY A 134 4.93 -29.37 -38.89
#